data_AF-A0A3D4LJM3-F1
#
_entry.id   AF-A0A3D4LJM3-F1
#
_cell.length_a   1.000
_cell.length_b   1.000
_cell.length_c   1.000
_cell.angle_alpha   90.00
_cell.angle_beta   90.00
_cell.angle_gamma   90.00
#
_symmetry.space_group_name_H-M   'P 1'
#
loop_
_entity.id
_entity.type
_entity.pdbx_description
1 polymer ?
#
loop_
_entity_poly.entity_id
_entity_poly.type
_entity_poly.pdbx_seq_one_letter_code
_entity_poly.pdbx_strand_id
1 'polypeptide(L)'
;MKVHERFLNYVKIDTQSVPEAEKIPSSEKQKDLGRLLVEEMISIGIKDAYMDENGYVYGTVKGNTDAPVIGFIAHMDTSPDMSGTNVKPRIIYDYDGGDIVLNEEKHIVMETKVFEHLMKYTGQDLIVTDGTTLLGADDKAGIAEIMS
;
A
#
# COMPACT_ATOMS: atom_id res chain seq x y z
N MET A 1 -13.09 -5.45 8.03
CA MET A 1 -12.48 -4.22 7.50
C MET A 1 -12.51 -4.35 5.99
N LYS A 2 -12.92 -3.32 5.25
CA LYS A 2 -12.92 -3.33 3.78
C LYS A 2 -11.49 -3.14 3.26
N VAL A 3 -11.22 -3.58 2.03
CA VAL A 3 -9.88 -3.47 1.40
C VAL A 3 -9.32 -2.04 1.43
N HIS A 4 -10.13 -1.04 1.10
CA HIS A 4 -9.67 0.36 1.09
C HIS A 4 -9.38 0.90 2.50
N GLU A 5 -10.05 0.41 3.54
CA GLU A 5 -9.78 0.81 4.93
C GLU A 5 -8.42 0.29 5.39
N ARG A 6 -8.08 -0.96 5.06
CA ARG A 6 -6.75 -1.53 5.27
C ARG A 6 -5.69 -0.74 4.51
N PHE A 7 -5.93 -0.51 3.22
CA PHE A 7 -5.03 0.25 2.37
C PHE A 7 -4.73 1.64 2.94
N LEU A 8 -5.76 2.40 3.34
CA LEU A 8 -5.61 3.73 3.95
C LEU A 8 -4.85 3.72 5.27
N ASN A 9 -4.85 2.62 6.01
CA ASN A 9 -4.03 2.46 7.21
C ASN A 9 -2.58 2.15 6.85
N TYR A 10 -2.33 1.26 5.89
CA TYR A 10 -0.98 0.85 5.50
C TYR A 10 -0.18 1.97 4.84
N VAL A 11 -0.81 2.79 3.99
CA VAL A 11 -0.11 3.89 3.28
C VAL A 11 0.42 4.97 4.22
N LYS A 12 -0.14 5.10 5.43
CA LYS A 12 0.32 6.07 6.44
C LYS A 12 1.61 5.64 7.14
N ILE A 13 1.96 4.36 7.05
CA ILE A 13 3.18 3.81 7.67
C ILE A 13 4.33 4.05 6.70
N ASP A 14 5.35 4.78 7.12
CA ASP A 14 6.52 5.03 6.29
C ASP A 14 7.35 3.75 6.15
N THR A 15 7.46 3.25 4.92
CA THR A 15 8.20 2.02 4.60
C THR A 15 9.22 2.22 3.49
N GLN A 16 9.56 3.47 3.15
CA GLN A 16 10.45 3.75 2.01
C GLN A 16 11.79 3.00 2.13
N SER A 17 12.20 2.35 1.04
CA SER A 17 13.48 1.66 0.96
C SER A 17 14.66 2.64 0.82
N VAL A 18 15.84 2.16 1.21
CA VAL A 18 17.10 2.91 1.08
C VAL A 18 17.98 2.20 0.05
N PRO A 19 18.25 2.82 -1.11
CA PRO A 19 19.18 2.27 -2.09
C PRO A 19 20.55 2.02 -1.47
N GLU A 20 21.25 0.99 -1.96
CA GLU A 20 22.64 0.68 -1.58
C GLU A 20 22.84 0.33 -0.09
N ALA A 21 21.78 0.13 0.68
CA ALA A 21 21.89 -0.36 2.05
C ALA A 21 22.42 -1.80 2.07
N GLU A 22 23.40 -2.08 2.93
CA GLU A 22 24.01 -3.41 3.09
C GLU A 22 23.21 -4.34 4.02
N LYS A 23 22.10 -3.85 4.59
CA LYS A 23 21.25 -4.57 5.55
C LYS A 23 19.88 -4.89 4.96
N ILE A 24 19.23 -5.93 5.49
CA ILE A 24 17.89 -6.36 5.11
C ILE A 24 16.98 -6.30 6.35
N PRO A 25 15.84 -5.59 6.29
CA PRO A 25 15.43 -4.68 5.21
C PRO A 25 16.35 -3.46 5.15
N SER A 26 16.37 -2.76 4.01
CA SER A 26 17.20 -1.58 3.82
C SER A 26 16.85 -0.44 4.80
N SER A 27 15.62 -0.42 5.31
CA SER A 27 15.16 0.51 6.33
C SER A 27 14.38 -0.20 7.44
N GLU A 28 14.72 0.05 8.72
CA GLU A 28 14.03 -0.62 9.85
C GLU A 28 12.54 -0.29 9.92
N LYS A 29 12.13 0.89 9.43
CA LYS A 29 10.73 1.32 9.40
C LYS A 29 9.82 0.39 8.57
N GLN A 30 10.39 -0.39 7.63
CA GLN A 30 9.64 -1.43 6.92
C GLN A 30 9.07 -2.49 7.88
N LYS A 31 9.78 -2.77 8.98
CA LYS A 31 9.33 -3.72 10.00
C LYS A 31 8.12 -3.19 10.79
N ASP A 32 7.82 -1.90 10.75
CA ASP A 32 6.65 -1.35 11.45
C ASP A 32 5.36 -1.81 10.78
N LEU A 33 5.31 -1.80 9.44
CA LEU A 33 4.23 -2.43 8.69
C LEU A 33 4.22 -3.94 8.89
N GLY A 34 5.40 -4.59 8.86
CA GLY A 34 5.49 -6.03 9.06
C GLY A 34 4.93 -6.52 10.40
N ARG A 35 5.21 -5.81 11.51
CA ARG A 35 4.64 -6.13 12.83
C ARG A 35 3.12 -5.96 12.85
N LEU A 36 2.60 -4.87 12.27
CA LEU A 36 1.15 -4.68 12.14
C LEU A 36 0.50 -5.81 11.36
N LEU A 37 1.10 -6.23 10.24
CA LEU A 37 0.58 -7.32 9.42
C LEU A 37 0.53 -8.64 10.19
N VAL A 38 1.58 -8.99 10.94
CA VAL A 38 1.57 -10.19 11.79
C VAL A 38 0.44 -10.14 12.81
N GLU A 39 0.27 -9.01 13.51
CA GLU A 39 -0.83 -8.82 14.48
C GLU A 39 -2.20 -8.97 13.81
N GLU A 40 -2.39 -8.36 12.64
CA GLU A 40 -3.63 -8.46 11.88
C GLU A 40 -3.88 -9.90 11.39
N MET A 41 -2.87 -10.59 10.84
CA MET A 41 -2.94 -11.98 10.39
C MET A 41 -3.36 -12.92 11.52
N ILE A 42 -2.76 -12.77 12.70
CA ILE A 42 -3.14 -13.53 13.90
C ILE A 42 -4.60 -13.24 14.28
N SER A 43 -5.00 -11.96 14.25
CA SER A 43 -6.36 -11.54 14.62
C SER A 43 -7.45 -12.12 13.70
N ILE A 44 -7.13 -12.38 12.42
CA ILE A 44 -8.04 -12.99 11.44
C ILE A 44 -7.91 -14.53 11.39
N GLY A 45 -7.10 -15.13 12.26
CA GLY A 45 -7.03 -16.58 12.46
C GLY A 45 -5.83 -17.30 11.80
N ILE A 46 -4.89 -16.56 11.21
CA ILE A 46 -3.63 -17.12 10.67
C ILE A 46 -2.64 -17.25 11.82
N LYS A 47 -2.74 -18.39 12.55
CA LYS A 47 -2.05 -18.59 13.84
C LYS A 47 -0.53 -18.78 13.73
N ASP A 48 -0.06 -19.19 12.58
CA ASP A 48 1.37 -19.39 12.30
C ASP A 48 2.02 -18.13 11.73
N ALA A 49 1.33 -16.97 11.74
CA ALA A 49 1.91 -15.76 11.22
C ALA A 49 3.10 -15.28 12.06
N TYR A 50 4.20 -14.94 11.40
CA TYR A 50 5.41 -14.41 12.04
C TYR A 50 6.17 -13.50 11.08
N MET A 51 7.07 -12.68 11.65
CA MET A 51 8.06 -11.92 10.90
C MET A 51 9.45 -12.40 11.30
N ASP A 52 10.30 -12.70 10.32
CA ASP A 52 11.68 -13.10 10.60
C ASP A 52 12.59 -11.90 10.93
N GLU A 53 13.86 -12.18 11.25
CA GLU A 53 14.87 -11.17 11.60
C GLU A 53 15.16 -10.16 10.46
N ASN A 54 14.98 -10.60 9.21
CA ASN A 54 15.17 -9.82 8.00
C ASN A 54 13.89 -9.08 7.56
N GLY A 55 12.80 -9.17 8.34
CA GLY A 55 11.56 -8.45 8.09
C GLY A 55 10.61 -9.12 7.10
N TYR A 56 10.83 -10.39 6.71
CA TYR A 56 9.87 -11.11 5.88
C TYR A 56 8.70 -11.60 6.74
N VAL A 57 7.48 -11.31 6.28
CA VAL A 57 6.25 -11.74 6.95
C VAL A 57 5.70 -12.98 6.25
N TYR A 58 5.37 -13.99 7.05
CA TYR A 58 4.80 -15.25 6.59
C TYR A 58 3.53 -15.58 7.35
N GLY A 59 2.68 -16.40 6.76
CA GLY A 59 1.57 -17.08 7.43
C GLY A 59 0.80 -17.98 6.45
N THR A 60 0.07 -18.96 6.98
CA THR A 60 -0.57 -20.01 6.18
C THR A 60 -2.06 -20.06 6.43
N VAL A 61 -2.84 -19.99 5.35
CA VAL A 61 -4.26 -20.35 5.38
C VAL A 61 -4.38 -21.84 5.06
N LYS A 62 -5.00 -22.61 5.97
CA LYS A 62 -5.19 -24.04 5.76
C LYS A 62 -6.12 -24.30 4.57
N GLY A 63 -5.66 -25.10 3.62
CA GLY A 63 -6.45 -25.54 2.47
C GLY A 63 -7.69 -26.35 2.88
N ASN A 64 -8.70 -26.36 2.00
CA ASN A 64 -9.97 -27.07 2.20
C ASN A 64 -10.13 -28.30 1.28
N THR A 65 -9.10 -28.64 0.51
CA THR A 65 -9.07 -29.78 -0.42
C THR A 65 -7.64 -30.28 -0.61
N ASP A 66 -7.49 -31.48 -1.18
CA ASP A 66 -6.20 -31.99 -1.64
C ASP A 66 -5.82 -31.32 -2.96
N ALA A 67 -4.93 -30.32 -2.88
CA ALA A 67 -4.47 -29.52 -4.01
C ALA A 67 -3.05 -28.99 -3.74
N PRO A 68 -2.32 -28.56 -4.80
CA PRO A 68 -1.03 -27.91 -4.63
C PRO A 68 -1.12 -26.63 -3.77
N VAL A 69 -0.08 -26.38 -2.98
CA VAL A 69 0.07 -25.12 -2.26
C VAL A 69 0.36 -23.99 -3.25
N ILE A 70 -0.33 -22.86 -3.08
CA ILE A 70 -0.08 -21.63 -3.83
C ILE A 70 0.35 -20.52 -2.86
N GLY A 71 1.11 -19.55 -3.37
CA GLY A 71 1.57 -18.39 -2.61
C GLY A 71 1.10 -17.10 -3.26
N PHE A 72 0.68 -16.15 -2.43
CA PHE A 72 0.45 -14.76 -2.82
C PHE A 72 1.54 -13.92 -2.15
N ILE A 73 2.16 -13.02 -2.90
CA ILE A 73 3.30 -12.23 -2.45
C ILE A 73 3.06 -10.77 -2.84
N ALA A 74 3.33 -9.88 -1.90
CA ALA A 74 3.36 -8.43 -2.09
C ALA A 74 4.56 -7.86 -1.32
N HIS A 75 5.05 -6.69 -1.72
CA HIS A 75 6.19 -6.04 -1.05
C HIS A 75 5.75 -4.88 -0.14
N MET A 76 6.51 -4.64 0.93
CA MET A 76 6.13 -3.68 1.98
C MET A 76 6.68 -2.27 1.76
N ASP A 77 7.77 -2.13 1.00
CA ASP A 77 8.46 -0.86 0.85
C ASP A 77 7.78 0.04 -0.17
N THR A 78 8.21 1.30 -0.19
CA THR A 78 7.82 2.25 -1.22
C THR A 78 9.08 2.81 -1.88
N SER A 79 8.97 3.20 -3.16
CA SER A 79 10.11 3.71 -3.93
C SER A 79 10.84 4.87 -3.23
N PRO A 80 12.19 4.94 -3.34
CA PRO A 80 12.98 6.08 -2.89
C PRO A 80 12.79 7.35 -3.73
N ASP A 81 12.16 7.27 -4.91
CA ASP A 81 12.05 8.36 -5.89
C ASP A 81 11.28 9.58 -5.37
N MET A 82 10.36 9.36 -4.43
CA MET A 82 9.64 10.42 -3.73
C MET A 82 9.20 9.93 -2.34
N SER A 83 9.15 10.85 -1.37
CA SER A 83 8.88 10.50 0.03
C SER A 83 7.59 9.69 0.20
N GLY A 84 7.66 8.63 1.00
CA GLY A 84 6.51 7.88 1.54
C GLY A 84 6.19 8.23 3.01
N THR A 85 6.77 9.32 3.53
CA THR A 85 6.59 9.75 4.92
C THR A 85 5.41 10.72 5.02
N ASN A 86 4.56 10.57 6.04
CA ASN A 86 3.39 11.45 6.25
C ASN A 86 2.43 11.52 5.05
N VAL A 87 2.20 10.38 4.38
CA VAL A 87 1.21 10.28 3.30
C VAL A 87 -0.16 10.70 3.82
N LYS A 88 -0.82 11.62 3.11
CA LYS A 88 -2.18 12.08 3.40
C LYS A 88 -3.13 11.60 2.31
N PRO A 89 -3.59 10.33 2.37
CA PRO A 89 -4.50 9.82 1.36
C PRO A 89 -5.88 10.46 1.53
N ARG A 90 -6.57 10.72 0.42
CA ARG A 90 -7.97 11.13 0.40
C ARG A 90 -8.73 10.40 -0.70
N ILE A 91 -10.02 10.17 -0.47
CA ILE A 91 -10.91 9.57 -1.45
C ILE A 91 -11.62 10.67 -2.22
N ILE A 92 -11.64 10.55 -3.55
CA ILE A 92 -12.52 11.28 -4.45
C ILE A 92 -13.61 10.29 -4.84
N TYR A 93 -14.83 10.53 -4.39
CA TYR A 93 -15.97 9.68 -4.72
C TYR A 93 -16.54 10.06 -6.08
N ASP A 94 -17.01 9.07 -6.84
CA ASP A 94 -17.70 9.27 -8.12
C ASP A 94 -16.94 10.25 -9.04
N TYR A 95 -15.68 9.93 -9.33
CA TYR A 95 -14.78 10.81 -10.08
C TYR A 95 -15.40 11.26 -11.40
N ASP A 96 -15.41 12.58 -11.64
CA ASP A 96 -16.16 13.21 -12.73
C ASP A 96 -15.43 13.19 -14.09
N GLY A 97 -14.18 12.70 -14.12
CA GLY A 97 -13.34 12.71 -15.33
C GLY A 97 -12.57 14.02 -15.55
N GLY A 98 -12.62 14.98 -14.62
CA GLY A 98 -11.91 16.26 -14.69
C GLY A 98 -10.52 16.25 -14.06
N ASP A 99 -9.81 17.37 -14.11
CA ASP A 99 -8.50 17.49 -13.47
C ASP A 99 -8.61 17.35 -11.94
N ILE A 100 -7.63 16.70 -11.31
CA ILE A 100 -7.61 16.50 -9.86
C ILE A 100 -6.61 17.44 -9.23
N VAL A 101 -7.10 18.44 -8.48
CA VAL A 101 -6.24 19.29 -7.66
C VAL A 101 -5.76 18.51 -6.44
N LEU A 102 -4.47 18.15 -6.42
CA LEU A 102 -3.87 17.45 -5.27
C LEU A 102 -3.50 18.44 -4.16
N ASN A 103 -3.01 19.62 -4.54
CA ASN A 103 -2.57 20.65 -3.61
C ASN A 103 -2.82 22.05 -4.17
N GLU A 104 -3.75 22.81 -3.57
CA GLU A 104 -4.05 24.17 -4.01
C GLU A 104 -2.89 25.14 -3.74
N GLU A 105 -2.33 25.13 -2.53
CA GLU A 105 -1.27 26.05 -2.09
C GLU A 105 0.02 25.90 -2.92
N LYS A 106 0.32 24.67 -3.34
CA LYS A 106 1.52 24.36 -4.15
C LYS A 106 1.22 24.28 -5.65
N HIS A 107 -0.01 24.54 -6.07
CA HIS A 107 -0.47 24.41 -7.45
C HIS A 107 -0.15 23.05 -8.10
N ILE A 108 -0.36 21.96 -7.35
CA ILE A 108 -0.14 20.59 -7.84
C ILE A 108 -1.47 20.02 -8.32
N VAL A 109 -1.54 19.75 -9.62
CA VAL A 109 -2.74 19.24 -10.30
C VAL A 109 -2.37 18.02 -11.12
N MET A 110 -3.13 16.93 -10.97
CA MET A 110 -3.13 15.83 -11.91
C MET A 110 -4.07 16.18 -13.06
N GLU A 111 -3.49 16.70 -14.13
CA GLU A 111 -4.22 17.13 -15.30
C GLU A 111 -4.51 15.94 -16.22
N THR A 112 -5.75 15.83 -16.67
CA THR A 112 -6.24 14.81 -17.62
C THR A 112 -5.50 14.86 -18.95
N LYS A 113 -4.99 16.03 -19.36
CA LYS A 113 -4.15 16.19 -20.57
C LYS A 113 -2.77 15.52 -20.44
N VAL A 114 -2.27 15.37 -19.21
CA VAL A 114 -0.98 14.70 -18.92
C VAL A 114 -1.23 13.21 -18.66
N PHE A 115 -2.31 12.91 -17.93
CA PHE A 115 -2.72 11.55 -17.58
C PHE A 115 -4.04 11.20 -18.26
N GLU A 116 -4.03 11.03 -19.58
CA GLU A 116 -5.25 10.77 -20.39
C GLU A 116 -6.06 9.55 -19.92
N HIS A 117 -5.39 8.59 -19.26
CA HIS A 117 -6.03 7.41 -18.71
C HIS A 117 -6.94 7.72 -17.52
N LEU A 118 -6.84 8.89 -16.87
CA LEU A 118 -7.73 9.26 -15.76
C LEU A 118 -9.20 9.21 -16.18
N MET A 119 -9.54 9.67 -17.38
CA MET A 119 -10.91 9.66 -17.90
C MET A 119 -11.51 8.25 -18.03
N LYS A 120 -10.69 7.17 -17.99
CA LYS A 120 -11.19 5.78 -17.97
C LYS A 120 -11.82 5.40 -16.62
N TYR A 121 -11.55 6.17 -15.58
CA TYR A 121 -12.02 5.92 -14.22
C TYR A 121 -13.20 6.81 -13.83
N THR A 122 -13.84 7.50 -14.78
CA THR A 122 -15.07 8.27 -14.51
C THR A 122 -16.14 7.36 -13.88
N GLY A 123 -16.75 7.84 -12.80
CA GLY A 123 -17.73 7.09 -12.00
C GLY A 123 -17.13 6.14 -10.97
N GLN A 124 -15.80 6.05 -10.85
CA GLN A 124 -15.12 5.25 -9.83
C GLN A 124 -14.65 6.13 -8.67
N ASP A 125 -14.42 5.50 -7.52
CA ASP A 125 -13.78 6.15 -6.38
C ASP A 125 -12.26 6.09 -6.54
N LEU A 126 -11.58 7.23 -6.44
CA LEU A 126 -10.13 7.33 -6.54
C LEU A 126 -9.50 7.64 -5.20
N ILE A 127 -8.41 6.97 -4.86
CA ILE A 127 -7.58 7.30 -3.70
C ILE A 127 -6.34 8.03 -4.20
N VAL A 128 -6.16 9.27 -3.73
CA VAL A 128 -5.07 10.16 -4.17
C VAL A 128 -4.28 10.71 -3.00
N THR A 129 -3.10 11.27 -3.27
CA THR A 129 -2.25 11.95 -2.28
C THR A 129 -2.65 13.42 -2.12
N ASP A 130 -1.91 14.16 -1.29
CA ASP A 130 -1.93 15.63 -1.25
C ASP A 130 -0.90 16.27 -2.19
N GLY A 131 -0.32 15.49 -3.11
CA GLY A 131 0.69 15.92 -4.07
C GLY A 131 2.11 16.03 -3.52
N THR A 132 2.33 15.81 -2.22
CA THR A 132 3.65 16.00 -1.59
C THR A 132 4.42 14.71 -1.30
N THR A 133 3.80 13.56 -1.56
CA THR A 133 4.35 12.21 -1.35
C THR A 133 3.96 11.28 -2.48
N LEU A 134 4.59 10.10 -2.53
CA LEU A 134 3.96 8.93 -3.17
C LEU A 134 2.74 8.48 -2.36
N LEU A 135 1.84 7.73 -3.01
CA LEU A 135 0.72 7.09 -2.32
C LEU A 135 1.14 5.79 -1.63
N GLY A 136 2.05 5.03 -2.25
CA GLY A 136 2.37 3.66 -1.83
C GLY A 136 1.31 2.64 -2.22
N ALA A 137 0.53 2.90 -3.29
CA ALA A 137 -0.33 1.88 -3.90
C ALA A 137 0.49 0.66 -4.34
N ASP A 138 1.61 0.92 -5.00
CA ASP A 138 2.71 -0.03 -5.20
C ASP A 138 3.50 -0.17 -3.87
N ASP A 139 3.39 -1.27 -3.13
CA ASP A 139 2.49 -2.44 -3.33
C ASP A 139 1.54 -2.69 -2.15
N LYS A 140 1.24 -1.64 -1.38
CA LYS A 140 0.33 -1.74 -0.24
C LYS A 140 -1.12 -1.99 -0.66
N ALA A 141 -1.48 -1.72 -1.91
CA ALA A 141 -2.75 -2.15 -2.47
C ALA A 141 -2.81 -3.69 -2.56
N GLY A 142 -1.75 -4.33 -3.07
CA GLY A 142 -1.63 -5.78 -3.12
C GLY A 142 -1.64 -6.42 -1.72
N ILE A 143 -0.95 -5.81 -0.75
CA ILE A 143 -1.03 -6.26 0.66
C ILE A 143 -2.48 -6.19 1.17
N ALA A 144 -3.18 -5.08 0.94
CA ALA A 144 -4.56 -4.92 1.38
C ALA A 144 -5.50 -5.93 0.72
N GLU A 145 -5.29 -6.25 -0.56
CA GLU A 145 -6.04 -7.26 -1.30
C GLU A 145 -5.81 -8.67 -0.74
N ILE A 146 -4.55 -9.04 -0.46
CA ILE A 146 -4.20 -10.34 0.14
C ILE A 146 -4.80 -10.50 1.55
N MET A 147 -4.90 -9.41 2.31
CA MET A 147 -5.40 -9.39 3.69
C MET A 147 -6.93 -9.32 3.82
N SER A 148 -7.67 -9.25 2.70
CA SER A 148 -9.12 -9.03 2.65
C SER A 148 -9.90 -10.30 2.33
#